data_AF-A0A813AS82-F1
#
_entry.id   AF-A0A813AS82-F1
#
_cell.length_a   1.000
_cell.length_b   1.000
_cell.length_c   1.000
_cell.angle_alpha   90.00
_cell.angle_beta   90.00
_cell.angle_gamma   90.00
#
_symmetry.space_group_name_H-M   'P 1'
#
loop_
_entity.id
_entity.type
_entity.pdbx_description
1 polymer ?
#
loop_
_entity_poly.entity_id
_entity_poly.type
_entity_poly.pdbx_seq_one_letter_code
_entity_poly.pdbx_strand_id
1 'polypeptide(L)'
;MTSSCKAVDAWMQHPTKRFMTDDIFTSLLRWNRLDPAQFQQGLVEAGLISAWYSPQGPMISNEDVRNACEAHPGRFFGVASGDIRDPVRCVQEIRNFAIGQVKNHGFVAVRILPWLWQKYAN
;
A
#
# COMPACT_ATOMS: atom_id res chain seq x y z
N MET A 1 17.12 28.49 13.51
CA MET A 1 15.89 27.87 13.01
C MET A 1 16.31 26.71 12.11
N THR A 2 16.35 25.49 12.65
CA THR A 2 16.59 24.30 11.84
C THR A 2 15.35 24.08 10.97
N SER A 3 15.48 24.27 9.66
CA SER A 3 14.45 23.88 8.71
C SER A 3 14.14 22.40 8.96
N SER A 4 12.92 22.08 9.42
CA SER A 4 12.44 20.70 9.50
C SER A 4 12.58 20.11 8.11
N CYS A 5 13.45 19.11 7.94
CA CYS A 5 13.55 18.39 6.68
C CYS A 5 12.24 17.63 6.50
N LYS A 6 11.45 18.05 5.52
CA LYS A 6 10.18 17.40 5.21
C LYS A 6 10.43 16.06 4.52
N ALA A 7 10.58 15.00 5.31
CA ALA A 7 10.76 13.65 4.80
C ALA A 7 9.41 13.03 4.45
N VAL A 8 9.27 12.58 3.20
CA VAL A 8 8.10 11.84 2.69
C VAL A 8 8.53 10.43 2.36
N ASP A 9 7.85 9.43 2.92
CA ASP A 9 8.03 8.04 2.50
C ASP A 9 7.25 7.76 1.22
N ALA A 10 7.96 7.54 0.12
CA ALA A 10 7.35 7.26 -1.18
C ALA A 10 6.91 5.79 -1.36
N TRP A 11 7.20 4.91 -0.39
CA TRP A 11 6.91 3.47 -0.45
C TRP A 11 6.32 2.95 0.88
N MET A 12 5.49 3.75 1.54
CA MET A 12 4.90 3.31 2.80
C MET A 12 3.94 2.13 2.59
N GLN A 13 4.07 1.09 3.39
CA GLN A 13 3.17 -0.06 3.43
C GLN A 13 2.34 0.01 4.71
N HIS A 14 1.02 -0.10 4.61
CA HIS A 14 0.16 -0.12 5.79
C HIS A 14 0.26 -1.50 6.49
N PRO A 15 0.72 -1.57 7.75
CA PRO A 15 0.96 -2.82 8.45
C PRO A 15 -0.34 -3.40 9.01
N THR A 16 -1.29 -3.75 8.14
CA THR A 16 -2.51 -4.45 8.58
C THR A 16 -2.14 -5.75 9.28
N LYS A 17 -2.97 -6.19 10.23
CA LYS A 17 -2.74 -7.47 10.93
C LYS A 17 -2.54 -8.62 9.94
N ARG A 18 -3.40 -8.73 8.92
CA ARG A 18 -3.29 -9.76 7.86
C ARG A 18 -1.93 -9.71 7.17
N PHE A 19 -1.48 -8.52 6.76
CA PHE A 19 -0.21 -8.34 6.08
C PHE A 19 0.98 -8.71 6.98
N MET A 20 0.98 -8.23 8.22
CA MET A 20 2.09 -8.46 9.17
C MET A 20 2.22 -9.91 9.63
N THR A 21 1.14 -10.68 9.58
CA THR A 21 1.15 -12.11 9.94
C THR A 21 1.25 -13.04 8.74
N ASP A 22 1.53 -12.52 7.54
CA ASP A 22 1.67 -13.35 6.34
C ASP A 22 2.97 -14.18 6.40
N ASP A 23 2.87 -15.47 6.04
CA ASP A 23 3.97 -16.41 6.09
C ASP A 23 5.18 -15.98 5.25
N ILE A 24 4.98 -15.13 4.22
CA ILE A 24 6.08 -14.60 3.41
C ILE A 24 7.13 -13.85 4.26
N PHE A 25 6.73 -13.29 5.40
CA PHE A 25 7.63 -12.54 6.28
C PHE A 25 8.32 -13.42 7.33
N THR A 26 7.99 -14.71 7.44
CA THR A 26 8.55 -15.62 8.46
C THR A 26 10.08 -15.64 8.45
N SER A 27 10.68 -15.74 7.26
CA SER A 27 12.13 -15.76 7.11
C SER A 27 12.78 -14.43 7.52
N LEU A 28 12.14 -13.31 7.16
CA LEU A 28 12.58 -11.95 7.48
C LEU A 28 12.50 -11.67 8.98
N LEU A 29 11.40 -12.05 9.63
CA LEU A 29 11.20 -11.87 11.07
C LEU A 29 12.22 -12.67 11.87
N ARG A 30 12.45 -13.94 11.47
CA ARG A 30 13.49 -14.78 12.07
C ARG A 30 14.88 -14.16 11.93
N TRP A 31 15.20 -13.61 10.76
CA TRP A 31 16.49 -12.96 10.51
C TRP A 31 16.70 -11.73 11.41
N ASN A 32 15.70 -10.86 11.49
CA ASN A 32 15.79 -9.63 12.27
C ASN A 32 15.57 -9.83 13.77
N ARG A 33 15.20 -11.05 14.21
CA ARG A 33 14.79 -11.36 15.59
C ARG A 33 13.67 -10.43 16.08
N LEU A 34 12.77 -10.06 15.18
CA LEU A 34 11.65 -9.16 15.46
C LEU A 34 10.38 -9.97 15.73
N ASP A 35 9.62 -9.53 16.72
CA ASP A 35 8.23 -9.92 16.88
C ASP A 35 7.38 -9.15 15.85
N PRO A 36 6.46 -9.80 15.09
CA PRO A 36 5.51 -9.11 14.22
C PRO A 36 4.79 -7.93 14.88
N ALA A 37 4.60 -7.94 16.20
CA ALA A 37 3.96 -6.87 16.96
C ALA A 37 4.84 -5.63 17.17
N GLN A 38 6.15 -5.69 16.92
CA GLN A 38 7.12 -4.62 17.22
C GLN A 38 7.36 -3.62 16.09
N PHE A 39 6.42 -3.44 15.17
CA PHE A 39 6.60 -2.52 14.06
C PHE A 39 6.72 -1.06 14.54
N GLN A 40 7.84 -0.41 14.22
CA GLN A 40 8.14 0.94 14.69
C GLN A 40 7.57 1.99 13.74
N GLN A 41 7.06 3.08 14.31
CA GLN A 41 6.70 4.28 13.52
C GLN A 41 7.97 4.92 12.97
N GLY A 42 8.01 5.14 11.65
CA GLY A 42 9.09 5.89 11.00
C GLY A 42 9.02 7.38 11.32
N LEU A 43 10.18 8.06 11.22
CA LEU A 43 10.33 9.50 11.49
C LEU A 43 9.88 10.41 10.32
N VAL A 44 8.91 9.97 9.51
CA VAL A 44 8.48 10.70 8.29
C VAL A 44 7.27 11.58 8.56
N GLU A 45 7.24 12.74 7.91
CA GLU A 45 6.16 13.73 8.05
C GLU A 45 4.92 13.34 7.25
N ALA A 46 5.10 12.68 6.10
CA ALA A 46 4.02 12.18 5.26
C ALA A 46 4.41 10.86 4.57
N GLY A 47 3.41 10.12 4.07
CA GLY A 47 3.63 8.83 3.42
C GLY A 47 2.67 8.56 2.28
N LEU A 48 3.20 8.02 1.18
CA LEU A 48 2.45 7.41 0.10
C LEU A 48 2.12 5.96 0.47
N ILE A 49 0.90 5.72 0.96
CA ILE A 49 0.47 4.39 1.38
C ILE A 49 -0.03 3.62 0.16
N SER A 50 0.64 2.51 -0.15
CA SER A 50 0.38 1.75 -1.36
C SER A 50 -0.46 0.51 -1.13
N ALA A 51 -1.50 0.35 -1.97
CA ALA A 51 -2.13 -0.95 -2.16
C ALA A 51 -1.14 -1.94 -2.79
N TRP A 52 -1.33 -3.22 -2.49
CA TRP A 52 -0.47 -4.30 -2.95
C TRP A 52 -1.29 -5.54 -3.28
N TYR A 53 -1.36 -5.86 -4.56
CA TYR A 53 -2.00 -7.06 -5.10
C TYR A 53 -0.95 -8.11 -5.47
N SER A 54 -1.27 -9.37 -5.17
CA SER A 54 -0.51 -10.57 -5.50
C SER A 54 -1.36 -11.52 -6.33
N PRO A 55 -0.78 -12.59 -6.92
CA PRO A 55 -1.56 -13.64 -7.57
C PRO A 55 -2.60 -14.32 -6.66
N GLN A 56 -2.48 -14.23 -5.34
CA GLN A 56 -3.46 -14.79 -4.41
C GLN A 56 -4.55 -13.78 -4.03
N GLY A 57 -4.45 -12.53 -4.50
CA GLY A 57 -5.35 -11.44 -4.18
C GLY A 57 -4.64 -10.27 -3.48
N PRO A 58 -5.41 -9.30 -2.94
CA PRO A 58 -4.85 -8.15 -2.25
C PRO A 58 -4.17 -8.54 -0.94
N MET A 59 -2.88 -8.27 -0.83
CA MET A 59 -2.15 -8.29 0.45
C MET A 59 -2.48 -7.04 1.27
N ILE A 60 -2.57 -5.89 0.59
CA ILE A 60 -3.10 -4.62 1.10
C ILE A 60 -4.09 -4.11 0.04
N SER A 61 -5.36 -4.01 0.39
CA SER A 61 -6.42 -3.59 -0.54
C SER A 61 -6.49 -2.07 -0.66
N ASN A 62 -7.16 -1.56 -1.71
CA ASN A 62 -7.43 -0.12 -1.80
C ASN A 62 -8.32 0.37 -0.65
N GLU A 63 -9.18 -0.49 -0.11
CA GLU A 63 -10.00 -0.18 1.06
C GLU A 63 -9.15 -0.03 2.34
N ASP A 64 -8.14 -0.88 2.55
CA ASP A 64 -7.18 -0.74 3.64
C ASP A 64 -6.44 0.61 3.56
N VAL A 65 -6.05 1.01 2.34
CA VAL A 65 -5.39 2.30 2.07
C VAL A 65 -6.33 3.48 2.34
N ARG A 66 -7.59 3.40 1.86
CA ARG A 66 -8.62 4.42 2.09
C ARG A 66 -8.80 4.67 3.60
N ASN A 67 -8.97 3.60 4.36
CA ASN A 67 -9.14 3.66 5.81
C ASN A 67 -7.91 4.30 6.49
N ALA A 68 -6.69 3.97 6.04
CA ALA A 68 -5.47 4.59 6.57
C ALA A 68 -5.39 6.09 6.25
N CYS A 69 -5.74 6.50 5.03
CA CYS A 69 -5.78 7.91 4.63
C CYS A 69 -6.81 8.71 5.43
N GLU A 70 -7.99 8.14 5.68
CA GLU A 70 -9.06 8.78 6.46
C GLU A 70 -8.73 8.90 7.94
N ALA A 71 -8.02 7.92 8.50
CA ALA A 71 -7.54 7.99 9.88
C ALA A 71 -6.43 9.06 10.09
N HIS A 72 -5.73 9.45 9.02
CA HIS A 72 -4.59 10.37 9.09
C HIS A 72 -4.61 11.42 7.95
N PRO A 73 -5.63 12.28 7.91
CA PRO A 73 -5.80 13.26 6.83
C PRO A 73 -4.64 14.27 6.82
N GLY A 74 -4.16 14.60 5.62
CA GLY A 74 -3.03 15.52 5.42
C GLY A 74 -1.65 14.92 5.72
N ARG A 75 -1.59 13.67 6.20
CA ARG A 75 -0.35 12.93 6.43
C ARG A 75 -0.18 11.76 5.46
N PHE A 76 -1.25 11.01 5.22
CA PHE A 76 -1.22 9.85 4.33
C PHE A 76 -1.95 10.10 3.03
N PHE A 77 -1.31 9.68 1.95
CA PHE A 77 -1.83 9.81 0.59
C PHE A 77 -1.84 8.43 -0.07
N GLY A 78 -2.98 8.02 -0.60
CA GLY A 78 -3.22 6.69 -1.13
C GLY A 78 -2.60 6.50 -2.51
N VAL A 79 -2.04 5.32 -2.73
CA VAL A 79 -1.58 4.85 -4.04
C VAL A 79 -2.35 3.60 -4.40
N ALA A 80 -3.24 3.73 -5.39
CA ALA A 80 -4.14 2.66 -5.80
C ALA A 80 -3.39 1.55 -6.56
N SER A 81 -3.97 0.35 -6.54
CA SER A 81 -3.48 -0.81 -7.27
C SER A 81 -4.64 -1.72 -7.69
N GLY A 82 -4.36 -2.80 -8.41
CA GLY A 82 -5.37 -3.75 -8.84
C GLY A 82 -4.78 -5.06 -9.36
N ASP A 83 -5.63 -6.07 -9.50
CA ASP A 83 -5.25 -7.38 -10.03
C ASP A 83 -5.16 -7.34 -11.55
N ILE A 84 -3.94 -7.33 -12.09
CA ILE A 84 -3.71 -7.19 -13.52
C ILE A 84 -4.04 -8.43 -14.35
N ARG A 85 -4.39 -9.56 -13.73
CA ARG A 85 -4.87 -10.75 -14.44
C ARG A 85 -6.29 -10.57 -14.97
N ASP A 86 -7.04 -9.65 -14.37
CA ASP A 86 -8.33 -9.17 -14.86
C ASP A 86 -8.20 -7.67 -15.16
N PRO A 87 -7.67 -7.29 -16.33
CA PRO A 87 -7.35 -5.90 -16.64
C PRO A 87 -8.58 -4.99 -16.63
N VAL A 88 -9.76 -5.50 -17.00
CA VAL A 88 -11.01 -4.72 -16.98
C VAL A 88 -11.38 -4.39 -15.55
N ARG A 89 -11.40 -5.41 -14.67
CA ARG A 89 -11.69 -5.20 -13.25
C ARG A 89 -10.63 -4.34 -12.57
N CYS A 90 -9.36 -4.50 -12.92
CA CYS A 90 -8.26 -3.67 -12.43
C CYS A 90 -8.49 -2.17 -12.71
N VAL A 91 -8.83 -1.84 -13.96
CA VAL A 91 -9.11 -0.44 -14.34
C VAL A 91 -10.37 0.08 -13.64
N GLN A 92 -11.43 -0.73 -13.50
CA GLN A 92 -12.63 -0.34 -12.77
C GLN A 92 -12.32 -0.03 -11.29
N GLU A 93 -11.57 -0.92 -10.64
CA GLU A 93 -11.12 -0.75 -9.26
C GLU A 93 -10.30 0.54 -9.10
N ILE A 94 -9.31 0.76 -9.96
CA ILE A 94 -8.50 1.99 -9.96
C ILE A 94 -9.38 3.23 -10.18
N ARG A 95 -10.35 3.18 -11.09
CA ARG A 95 -11.27 4.30 -11.32
C ARG A 95 -12.12 4.61 -10.09
N ASN A 96 -12.60 3.58 -9.40
CA ASN A 96 -13.43 3.73 -8.20
C ASN A 96 -12.67 4.46 -7.07
N PHE A 97 -11.38 4.18 -6.90
CA PHE A 97 -10.58 4.78 -5.81
C PHE A 97 -9.79 6.04 -6.21
N ALA A 98 -9.27 6.12 -7.44
CA ALA A 98 -8.31 7.15 -7.84
C ALA A 98 -8.86 8.22 -8.81
N ILE A 99 -10.01 7.99 -9.47
CA ILE A 99 -10.51 8.88 -10.55
C ILE A 99 -11.97 9.36 -10.30
N GLY A 100 -12.65 8.85 -9.28
CA GLY A 100 -14.04 9.18 -8.97
C GLY A 100 -14.28 10.61 -8.46
N GLN A 101 -15.46 11.16 -8.79
CA GLN A 101 -15.93 12.52 -8.47
C GLN A 101 -16.13 12.81 -6.96
N VAL A 102 -16.00 11.80 -6.09
CA VAL A 102 -16.05 11.97 -4.64
C VAL A 102 -14.63 12.23 -4.15
N LYS A 103 -14.27 13.52 -4.07
CA LYS A 103 -13.06 14.08 -3.45
C LYS A 103 -12.08 13.02 -2.93
N ASN A 104 -11.19 12.55 -3.82
CA ASN A 104 -10.02 11.70 -3.57
C ASN A 104 -9.78 11.43 -2.08
N HIS A 105 -10.19 10.26 -1.56
CA HIS A 105 -10.01 9.81 -0.16
C HIS A 105 -8.51 9.66 0.21
N GLY A 106 -7.71 10.70 -0.02
CA GLY A 106 -6.26 10.70 0.01
C GLY A 106 -5.57 10.15 -1.25
N PHE A 107 -6.26 9.55 -2.22
CA PHE A 107 -5.58 8.91 -3.37
C PHE A 107 -4.97 9.91 -4.37
N VAL A 108 -3.70 9.73 -4.70
CA VAL A 108 -2.92 10.65 -5.56
C VAL A 108 -2.14 9.94 -6.68
N ALA A 109 -2.06 8.61 -6.67
CA ALA A 109 -1.28 7.86 -7.64
C ALA A 109 -1.81 6.43 -7.82
N VAL A 110 -1.24 5.74 -8.82
CA VAL A 110 -1.45 4.32 -9.09
C VAL A 110 -0.09 3.63 -9.16
N ARG A 111 0.02 2.43 -8.57
CA ARG A 111 1.22 1.59 -8.65
C ARG A 111 0.84 0.15 -8.95
N ILE A 112 1.53 -0.44 -9.93
CA ILE A 112 1.46 -1.86 -10.27
C ILE A 112 2.85 -2.47 -10.08
N LEU A 113 2.92 -3.70 -9.56
CA LEU A 113 4.17 -4.46 -9.41
C LEU A 113 4.22 -5.56 -10.48
N PRO A 114 4.63 -5.25 -11.73
CA PRO A 114 4.48 -6.17 -12.86
C PRO A 114 5.32 -7.46 -12.73
N TRP A 115 6.44 -7.43 -12.00
CA TRP A 115 7.33 -8.58 -11.82
C TRP A 115 6.79 -9.65 -10.85
N LEU A 116 5.72 -9.35 -10.10
CA LEU A 116 5.08 -10.31 -9.19
C LEU A 116 4.15 -11.27 -9.93
N TRP A 117 3.87 -11.00 -11.20
CA TRP A 117 2.93 -11.76 -12.00
C TRP A 117 3.70 -12.61 -12.99
N GLN A 118 3.33 -13.88 -13.09
CA GLN A 118 3.78 -14.68 -14.21
C GLN A 118 3.32 -13.96 -15.49
N LYS A 119 4.25 -13.70 -16.41
CA LYS A 119 3.88 -13.42 -17.80
C LYS A 119 2.90 -14.51 -18.19
N TYR A 120 1.82 -14.15 -18.90
CA TYR A 120 0.97 -15.12 -19.58
C TYR A 120 1.89 -16.12 -20.29
N ALA A 121 2.08 -17.29 -19.67
CA ALA A 121 2.88 -18.36 -20.21
C ALA A 121 1.88 -19.17 -21.04
N ASN A 122 1.99 -18.92 -22.34
CA ASN A 122 1.28 -19.51 -23.48
C ASN A 122 0.04 -18.71 -23.93
#